data_AF-A0A126T1C0-F1
#
_entry.id   AF-A0A126T1C0-F1
#
_cell.length_a   1.000
_cell.length_b   1.000
_cell.length_c   1.000
_cell.angle_alpha   90.00
_cell.angle_beta   90.00
_cell.angle_gamma   90.00
#
_symmetry.space_group_name_H-M   'P 1'
#
loop_
_entity.id
_entity.type
_entity.pdbx_description
1 polymer ?
#
loop_
_entity_poly.entity_id
_entity_poly.type
_entity_poly.pdbx_seq_one_letter_code
_entity_poly.pdbx_strand_id
1 'polypeptide(L)'
;MQLNYWPIFINNFIVVKWNIYQSFPIQLAFFDDQIVVFHHGSGETHLLDKNASLILSTIMESEVPICEPALLGMAIEAGLGSVDSQTLAGVLGALQNLQIIEKI
;
A
#
# COMPACT_ATOMS: atom_id res chain seq x y z
N MET A 1 21.05 32.63 -31.85
CA MET A 1 21.45 31.37 -31.18
C MET A 1 20.16 30.70 -30.72
N GLN A 2 19.63 29.75 -31.48
CA GLN A 2 18.40 29.03 -31.13
C GLN A 2 18.76 27.88 -30.18
N LEU A 3 18.19 27.88 -28.98
CA LEU A 3 18.30 26.76 -28.05
C LEU A 3 17.29 25.69 -28.50
N ASN A 4 17.82 24.58 -29.02
CA ASN A 4 17.04 23.38 -29.30
C ASN A 4 16.61 22.77 -27.96
N TYR A 5 15.33 22.91 -27.61
CA TYR A 5 14.72 22.11 -26.56
C TYR A 5 14.52 20.70 -27.13
N TRP A 6 15.43 19.79 -26.79
CA TRP A 6 15.17 18.37 -26.94
C TRP A 6 14.04 18.00 -25.97
N PRO A 7 13.02 17.24 -26.39
CA PRO A 7 12.08 16.68 -25.45
C PRO A 7 12.85 15.74 -24.53
N ILE A 8 12.93 16.08 -23.24
CA ILE A 8 13.39 15.16 -22.21
C ILE A 8 12.37 14.03 -22.18
N PHE A 9 12.77 12.84 -22.65
CA PHE A 9 12.02 11.61 -22.43
C PHE A 9 12.07 11.31 -20.92
N ILE A 10 11.15 11.89 -20.16
CA ILE A 10 10.86 11.42 -18.81
C ILE A 10 10.23 10.05 -19.01
N ASN A 11 10.92 9.00 -18.56
CA ASN A 11 10.45 7.63 -18.60
C ASN A 11 8.95 7.56 -18.22
N ASN A 12 8.12 7.01 -19.10
CA ASN A 12 6.72 6.66 -18.86
C ASN A 12 6.65 5.51 -17.83
N PHE A 13 7.07 5.74 -16.58
CA PHE A 13 6.73 4.84 -15.49
C PHE A 13 5.31 5.16 -15.08
N ILE A 14 4.38 4.27 -15.42
CA ILE A 14 3.06 4.25 -14.79
C ILE A 14 3.32 3.99 -13.30
N VAL A 15 3.20 5.02 -12.48
CA VAL A 15 3.33 4.88 -11.03
C VAL A 15 2.03 4.25 -10.54
N VAL A 16 2.09 2.96 -10.21
CA VAL A 16 0.95 2.24 -9.60
C VAL A 16 0.62 2.89 -8.27
N LYS A 17 -0.67 3.17 -8.05
CA LYS A 17 -1.18 3.68 -6.78
C LYS A 17 -2.13 2.68 -6.15
N TRP A 18 -2.22 2.74 -4.84
CA TRP A 18 -2.98 1.83 -4.00
C TRP A 18 -4.04 2.59 -3.23
N ASN A 19 -5.22 1.99 -3.15
CA ASN A 19 -6.35 2.49 -2.38
C ASN A 19 -7.05 1.33 -1.64
N ILE A 20 -7.88 1.65 -0.66
CA ILE A 20 -8.77 0.67 -0.03
C ILE A 20 -9.81 0.23 -1.03
N TYR A 21 -10.02 -1.09 -1.13
CA TYR A 21 -11.03 -1.66 -2.02
C TYR A 21 -12.42 -1.26 -1.56
N GLN A 22 -13.17 -0.58 -2.44
CA GLN A 22 -14.42 0.07 -2.06
C GLN A 22 -15.65 -0.84 -2.13
N SER A 23 -15.56 -2.01 -2.77
CA SER A 23 -16.74 -2.86 -3.01
C SER A 23 -17.17 -3.66 -1.78
N PHE A 24 -16.24 -3.96 -0.87
CA PHE A 24 -16.54 -4.64 0.38
C PHE A 24 -15.95 -3.87 1.56
N PRO A 25 -16.74 -3.52 2.59
CA PRO A 25 -16.19 -2.89 3.76
C PRO A 25 -15.29 -3.88 4.53
N ILE A 26 -14.28 -3.33 5.20
CA ILE A 26 -13.45 -4.05 6.15
C ILE A 26 -13.68 -3.47 7.55
N GLN A 27 -13.66 -4.33 8.57
CA GLN A 27 -13.65 -3.92 9.96
C GLN A 27 -12.29 -4.24 10.58
N LEU A 28 -11.75 -3.28 11.33
CA LEU A 28 -10.45 -3.42 11.97
C LEU A 28 -10.56 -3.56 13.49
N ALA A 29 -9.68 -4.37 14.06
CA ALA A 29 -9.34 -4.36 15.47
C ALA A 29 -7.82 -4.28 15.62
N PHE A 30 -7.35 -3.33 16.44
CA PHE A 30 -5.92 -3.06 16.65
C PHE A 30 -5.44 -3.71 17.95
N PHE A 31 -4.35 -4.46 17.88
CA PHE A 31 -3.71 -5.13 19.00
C PHE A 31 -2.21 -4.85 18.95
N ASP A 32 -1.72 -3.99 19.84
CA ASP A 32 -0.32 -3.55 19.88
C ASP A 32 0.18 -3.06 18.50
N ASP A 33 1.02 -3.85 17.82
CA ASP A 33 1.58 -3.56 16.50
C ASP A 33 0.96 -4.40 15.37
N GLN A 34 -0.17 -5.06 15.62
CA GLN A 34 -0.89 -5.91 14.69
C GLN A 34 -2.34 -5.47 14.49
N ILE A 35 -2.86 -5.73 13.29
CA ILE A 35 -4.25 -5.46 12.92
C ILE A 35 -4.93 -6.79 12.62
N VAL A 36 -6.11 -6.98 13.19
CA VAL A 36 -7.05 -8.02 12.77
C VAL A 36 -8.07 -7.38 11.82
N VAL A 37 -8.17 -7.93 10.61
CA VAL A 37 -9.10 -7.49 9.58
C VAL A 37 -10.22 -8.51 9.46
N PHE A 38 -11.46 -8.07 9.62
CA PHE A 38 -12.64 -8.82 9.20
C PHE A 38 -13.10 -8.31 7.84
N HIS A 39 -13.11 -9.18 6.84
CA HIS A 39 -13.49 -8.84 5.46
C HIS A 39 -14.95 -9.24 5.19
N HIS A 40 -15.84 -8.25 5.07
CA HIS A 40 -17.29 -8.51 4.95
C HIS A 40 -17.69 -9.23 3.65
N GLY A 41 -16.88 -9.15 2.59
CA GLY A 41 -17.17 -9.80 1.32
C GLY A 41 -16.98 -11.32 1.35
N SER A 42 -15.98 -11.80 2.10
CA SER A 42 -15.67 -13.23 2.24
C SER A 42 -16.18 -13.83 3.55
N GLY A 43 -16.39 -13.01 4.58
CA GLY A 43 -16.71 -13.46 5.93
C GLY A 43 -15.50 -13.98 6.70
N GLU A 44 -14.28 -13.76 6.19
CA GLU A 44 -13.04 -14.23 6.81
C GLU A 44 -12.41 -13.17 7.72
N THR A 45 -11.65 -13.66 8.71
CA THR A 45 -10.85 -12.84 9.61
C THR A 45 -9.37 -13.15 9.40
N HIS A 46 -8.57 -12.11 9.19
CA HIS A 46 -7.13 -12.22 8.96
C HIS A 46 -6.36 -11.45 10.03
N LEU A 47 -5.40 -12.12 10.68
CA LEU A 47 -4.41 -11.44 11.52
C LEU A 47 -3.26 -10.99 10.61
N LEU A 48 -3.02 -9.68 10.55
CA LEU A 48 -1.91 -9.10 9.81
C LEU A 48 -0.66 -9.08 10.68
N ASP A 49 0.47 -9.43 10.08
CA ASP A 49 1.76 -9.19 10.72
C ASP A 49 2.04 -7.68 10.83
N LYS A 50 3.13 -7.32 11.52
CA LYS A 50 3.50 -5.93 11.75
C LYS A 50 3.67 -5.12 10.46
N ASN A 51 4.27 -5.72 9.43
CA ASN A 51 4.55 -5.02 8.17
C ASN A 51 3.25 -4.76 7.42
N ALA A 52 2.41 -5.78 7.27
CA ALA A 52 1.11 -5.67 6.63
C ALA A 52 0.18 -4.71 7.39
N SER A 53 0.25 -4.72 8.72
CA SER A 53 -0.52 -3.81 9.57
C SER A 53 -0.15 -2.35 9.32
N LEU A 54 1.15 -2.01 9.34
CA LEU A 54 1.58 -0.65 9.07
C LEU A 54 1.20 -0.21 7.65
N ILE A 55 1.50 -1.04 6.64
CA ILE A 55 1.20 -0.70 5.25
C ILE A 55 -0.31 -0.48 5.04
N LEU A 56 -1.17 -1.33 5.62
CA LEU A 56 -2.61 -1.14 5.54
C LEU A 56 -3.05 0.16 6.24
N SER A 57 -2.57 0.42 7.46
CA SER A 57 -2.85 1.68 8.17
C SER A 57 -2.46 2.90 7.36
N THR A 58 -1.26 2.90 6.77
CA THR A 58 -0.78 4.01 5.95
C THR A 58 -1.66 4.25 4.71
N ILE A 59 -2.14 3.18 4.05
CA ILE A 59 -3.07 3.32 2.92
C ILE A 59 -4.42 3.86 3.41
N MET A 60 -4.93 3.39 4.55
CA MET A 60 -6.22 3.82 5.11
C MET A 60 -6.23 5.26 5.59
N GLU A 61 -5.13 5.73 6.17
CA GLU A 61 -4.98 7.11 6.65
C GLU A 61 -4.72 8.10 5.51
N SER A 62 -4.36 7.60 4.33
CA SER A 62 -4.11 8.43 3.15
C SER A 62 -5.43 8.93 2.55
N GLU A 63 -5.61 10.25 2.49
CA GLU A 63 -6.76 10.88 1.83
C GLU A 63 -6.77 10.66 0.31
N VAL A 64 -5.61 10.32 -0.26
CA VAL A 64 -5.42 10.10 -1.70
C VAL A 64 -4.74 8.76 -1.96
N PRO A 65 -4.98 8.14 -3.13
CA PRO A 65 -4.29 6.91 -3.50
C PRO A 65 -2.78 7.06 -3.50
N ILE A 66 -2.09 6.09 -2.91
CA ILE A 66 -0.68 6.20 -2.56
C ILE A 66 0.22 5.28 -3.37
N CYS A 67 1.39 5.77 -3.79
CA CYS A 67 2.34 5.00 -4.59
C CYS A 67 3.32 4.19 -3.74
N GLU A 68 3.86 3.11 -4.33
CA GLU A 68 4.82 2.22 -3.66
C GLU A 68 6.06 2.92 -3.10
N PRO A 69 6.71 3.88 -3.80
CA PRO A 69 7.84 4.60 -3.23
C PRO A 69 7.50 5.39 -1.97
N ALA A 70 6.30 5.97 -1.89
CA ALA A 70 5.84 6.70 -0.71
C ALA A 70 5.54 5.76 0.46
N LEU A 71 4.90 4.62 0.19
CA LEU A 71 4.70 3.56 1.19
C LEU A 71 6.01 3.04 1.74
N LEU A 72 6.99 2.79 0.87
CA LEU A 72 8.32 2.33 1.29
C LEU A 72 9.03 3.38 2.15
N GLY A 73 8.97 4.65 1.76
CA GLY A 73 9.54 5.76 2.54
C GLY A 73 8.94 5.84 3.95
N MET A 74 7.62 5.78 4.06
CA MET A 74 6.93 5.82 5.35
C MET A 74 7.18 4.58 6.21
N ALA A 75 7.28 3.39 5.60
CA ALA A 75 7.65 2.18 6.33
C ALA A 75 9.05 2.30 6.96
N ILE A 76 10.02 2.87 6.23
CA ILE A 76 11.37 3.13 6.72
C ILE A 76 11.34 4.15 7.86
N GLU A 77 10.60 5.25 7.71
CA GLU A 77 10.47 6.30 8.75
C GLU A 77 9.82 5.77 10.03
N ALA A 78 8.85 4.85 9.91
CA ALA A 78 8.21 4.18 11.04
C ALA A 78 9.12 3.15 11.74
N GLY A 79 10.37 2.98 11.29
CA GLY A 79 11.34 2.07 11.90
C GLY A 79 11.20 0.61 11.47
N LEU A 80 10.46 0.31 10.40
CA LEU A 80 10.48 -1.01 9.76
C LEU A 80 11.72 -1.16 8.88
N GLY A 81 12.90 -1.18 9.51
CA GLY A 81 14.19 -1.32 8.81
C GLY A 81 14.35 -2.63 8.01
N SER A 82 13.39 -3.55 8.10
CA SER A 82 13.33 -4.81 7.34
C SER A 82 12.43 -4.77 6.11
N VAL A 83 11.64 -3.71 5.88
CA VAL A 83 10.76 -3.62 4.70
C VAL A 83 11.55 -3.10 3.52
N ASP A 84 11.94 -4.01 2.63
CA ASP A 84 12.46 -3.68 1.30
C ASP A 84 11.35 -3.69 0.25
N SER A 85 11.70 -3.37 -1.01
CA SER A 85 10.74 -3.32 -2.12
C SER A 85 10.08 -4.68 -2.38
N GLN A 86 10.80 -5.79 -2.20
CA GLN A 86 10.26 -7.13 -2.40
C GLN A 86 9.25 -7.49 -1.31
N THR A 87 9.56 -7.17 -0.05
CA THR A 87 8.67 -7.36 1.09
C THR A 87 7.40 -6.53 0.93
N LEU A 88 7.54 -5.26 0.55
CA LEU A 88 6.41 -4.38 0.26
C LEU A 88 5.53 -4.94 -0.87
N ALA A 89 6.13 -5.36 -1.99
CA ALA A 89 5.39 -5.97 -3.10
C ALA A 89 4.65 -7.24 -2.69
N GLY A 90 5.25 -8.07 -1.84
CA GLY A 90 4.61 -9.27 -1.28
C GLY A 90 3.40 -8.94 -0.40
N VAL A 91 3.53 -7.95 0.49
CA VAL A 91 2.43 -7.47 1.35
C VAL A 91 1.29 -6.91 0.50
N LEU A 92 1.60 -6.03 -0.45
CA LEU A 92 0.61 -5.43 -1.34
C LEU A 92 -0.10 -6.48 -2.19
N GLY A 93 0.63 -7.46 -2.72
CA GLY A 93 0.04 -8.58 -3.45
C GLY A 93 -0.89 -9.42 -2.59
N ALA A 94 -0.52 -9.70 -1.34
CA ALA A 94 -1.38 -10.45 -0.41
C ALA A 94 -2.67 -9.67 -0.07
N LEU A 95 -2.55 -8.39 0.29
CA LEU A 95 -3.71 -7.54 0.59
C LEU A 95 -4.62 -7.36 -0.63
N GLN A 96 -4.04 -7.26 -1.83
CA GLN A 96 -4.80 -7.19 -3.08
C GLN A 96 -5.56 -8.48 -3.36
N ASN A 97 -4.92 -9.64 -3.18
CA ASN A 97 -5.54 -10.95 -3.38
C ASN A 97 -6.70 -11.18 -2.41
N LEU A 98 -6.62 -10.62 -1.21
CA LEU A 98 -7.71 -10.61 -0.22
C LEU A 98 -8.80 -9.56 -0.51
N GLN A 99 -8.68 -8.80 -1.59
CA GLN A 99 -9.58 -7.70 -1.94
C GLN A 99 -9.72 -6.65 -0.83
N ILE A 100 -8.65 -6.42 -0.05
CA ILE A 100 -8.60 -5.37 0.98
C ILE A 100 -8.16 -4.04 0.35
N ILE A 101 -7.22 -4.11 -0.60
CA ILE A 101 -6.71 -2.96 -1.36
C ILE A 101 -6.83 -3.20 -2.87
N GLU A 102 -6.77 -2.14 -3.66
CA GLU A 102 -6.76 -2.20 -5.11
C GLU A 102 -5.72 -1.29 -5.75
N LYS A 103 -5.27 -1.67 -6.94
CA LYS A 103 -4.43 -0.87 -7.82
C LYS A 103 -5.30 0.07 -8.65
N ILE A 104 -4.91 1.33 -8.77
CA ILE A 104 -5.56 2.32 -9.63
C ILE A 104 -4.57 3.09 -10.51
#